data_AF-A0A4V1VDS6-F1
#
_entry.id   AF-A0A4V1VDS6-F1
#
_cell.length_a   1.000
_cell.length_b   1.000
_cell.length_c   1.000
_cell.angle_alpha   90.00
_cell.angle_beta   90.00
_cell.angle_gamma   90.00
#
_symmetry.space_group_name_H-M   'P 1'
#
loop_
_entity.id
_entity.type
_entity.pdbx_description
1 polymer ?
#
loop_
_entity_poly.entity_id
_entity_poly.type
_entity_poly.pdbx_seq_one_letter_code
_entity_poly.pdbx_strand_id
1 'polypeptide(L)'
;MRNFFSVVFLSILFLGCKSAMSVKENNLYVTTTALESNASVVVFKEGVNIPDSIKRVKIGDFKIRDGGMSVDCGYETVINIAKDKSRSVGGNVVKITNHKLPGFSTCHQIDFEVYKIDDVTPFEKEILWSDNRALNWDDFKDAPKLSYPFYTCLYIDAYFDFTKFLSNKGRFVVETEFNTECSWVQPDYRTNKGLDLVNIHFDLTEIYSIKLRESFKEKQVDDYNNWVKYASDAYKEINKAYETEVYNLYTQTAFGNNEAELIAWKFKINEELKKASNQ
;
A
#
# COMPACT_ATOMS: atom_id res chain seq x y z
N MET A 1 18.10 71.08 -7.75
CA MET A 1 17.45 70.29 -6.68
C MET A 1 16.99 68.97 -7.31
N ARG A 2 17.72 67.87 -7.07
CA ARG A 2 17.46 66.56 -7.69
C ARG A 2 17.20 65.57 -6.56
N ASN A 3 15.93 65.24 -6.33
CA ASN A 3 15.51 64.29 -5.30
C ASN A 3 15.86 62.87 -5.74
N PHE A 4 16.77 62.24 -5.00
CA PHE A 4 17.07 60.81 -5.11
C PHE A 4 16.02 60.04 -4.30
N PHE A 5 15.09 59.36 -4.96
CA PHE A 5 14.26 58.34 -4.32
C PHE A 5 15.11 57.07 -4.18
N SER A 6 15.55 56.76 -2.96
CA SER A 6 16.10 55.44 -2.63
C SER A 6 14.93 54.45 -2.48
N VAL A 7 14.76 53.58 -3.47
CA VAL A 7 13.87 52.41 -3.35
C VAL A 7 14.64 51.33 -2.61
N VAL A 8 14.31 51.13 -1.34
CA VAL A 8 14.79 49.99 -0.54
C VAL A 8 14.14 48.74 -1.11
N PHE A 9 14.91 47.96 -1.86
CA PHE A 9 14.53 46.62 -2.29
C PHE A 9 14.58 45.71 -1.05
N LEU A 10 13.44 45.55 -0.38
CA LEU A 10 13.28 44.56 0.68
C LEU A 10 13.26 43.19 0.00
N SER A 11 14.44 42.58 -0.12
CA SER A 11 14.62 41.19 -0.55
C SER A 11 14.01 40.27 0.49
N ILE A 12 12.70 40.04 0.37
CA ILE A 12 11.99 38.96 1.05
C ILE A 12 12.57 37.67 0.49
N LEU A 13 13.55 37.10 1.21
CA LEU A 13 13.96 35.72 1.06
C LEU A 13 12.73 34.86 1.35
N PHE A 14 12.02 34.46 0.29
CA PHE A 14 11.07 33.36 0.36
C PHE A 14 11.88 32.11 0.68
N LEU A 15 12.11 31.85 1.97
CA LEU A 15 12.49 30.55 2.47
C LEU A 15 11.39 29.59 1.98
N GLY A 16 11.75 28.73 1.03
CA GLY A 16 10.84 27.78 0.43
C GLY A 16 10.08 27.02 1.51
N CYS A 17 8.78 27.26 1.57
CA CYS A 17 7.91 26.58 2.50
C CYS A 17 7.93 25.08 2.18
N LYS A 18 8.50 24.29 3.08
CA LYS A 18 8.62 22.84 2.94
C LYS A 18 7.26 22.23 3.27
N SER A 19 6.43 22.06 2.24
CA SER A 19 5.03 21.61 2.33
C SER A 19 4.83 20.12 2.62
N ALA A 20 5.80 19.46 3.26
CA ALA A 20 5.74 18.03 3.53
C ALA A 20 6.01 17.76 5.02
N MET A 21 5.28 16.80 5.59
CA MET A 21 5.49 16.36 6.97
C MET A 21 6.96 15.94 7.17
N SER A 22 7.54 16.33 8.30
CA SER A 22 8.94 16.01 8.60
C SER A 22 9.02 14.71 9.39
N VAL A 23 9.71 13.72 8.81
CA VAL A 23 10.18 12.55 9.54
C VAL A 23 11.52 12.91 10.18
N LYS A 24 11.60 12.87 11.51
CA LYS A 24 12.82 13.09 12.29
C LYS A 24 13.30 11.77 12.85
N GLU A 25 14.56 11.47 12.61
CA GLU A 25 15.28 10.36 13.23
C GLU A 25 15.84 10.83 14.57
N ASN A 26 15.52 10.12 15.65
CA ASN A 26 16.13 10.37 16.95
C ASN A 26 17.34 9.46 17.13
N ASN A 27 17.13 8.15 16.94
CA ASN A 27 18.15 7.13 17.10
C ASN A 27 18.01 6.08 16.00
N LEU A 28 19.14 5.60 15.49
CA LEU A 28 19.23 4.40 14.67
C LEU A 28 20.21 3.45 15.36
N TYR A 29 19.73 2.27 15.72
CA TYR A 29 20.49 1.26 16.48
C TYR A 29 21.12 0.22 15.57
N VAL A 30 20.48 -0.07 14.43
CA VAL A 30 20.91 -1.10 13.48
C VAL A 30 20.67 -0.59 12.06
N THR A 31 21.66 -0.78 11.19
CA THR A 31 21.51 -0.55 9.75
C THR A 31 21.18 -1.87 9.08
N THR A 32 20.05 -1.94 8.38
CA THR A 32 19.65 -3.13 7.61
C THR A 32 19.28 -2.73 6.19
N THR A 33 19.18 -3.72 5.29
CA THR A 33 18.76 -3.47 3.91
C THR A 33 17.30 -3.01 3.87
N ALA A 34 17.03 -1.97 3.07
CA ALA A 34 15.67 -1.50 2.86
C ALA A 34 14.77 -2.63 2.33
N LEU A 35 13.51 -2.61 2.73
CA LEU A 35 12.48 -3.50 2.18
C LEU A 35 11.89 -2.90 0.90
N GLU A 36 11.36 -3.76 0.04
CA GLU A 36 10.55 -3.36 -1.12
C GLU A 36 9.37 -2.48 -0.69
N SER A 37 8.90 -1.58 -1.56
CA SER A 37 7.84 -0.63 -1.23
C SER A 37 6.49 -1.28 -0.92
N ASN A 38 6.24 -2.46 -1.49
CA ASN A 38 5.06 -3.29 -1.26
C ASN A 38 5.24 -4.28 -0.10
N ALA A 39 6.42 -4.35 0.52
CA ALA A 39 6.63 -5.23 1.66
C ALA A 39 5.71 -4.85 2.82
N SER A 40 5.15 -5.86 3.48
CA SER A 40 4.24 -5.66 4.60
C SER A 40 4.94 -4.99 5.78
N VAL A 41 4.23 -4.02 6.37
CA VAL A 41 4.64 -3.36 7.61
C VAL A 41 3.46 -3.35 8.56
N VAL A 42 3.60 -4.11 9.65
CA VAL A 42 2.58 -4.21 10.68
C VAL A 42 2.63 -2.99 11.59
N VAL A 43 1.46 -2.42 11.89
CA VAL A 43 1.34 -1.25 12.76
C VAL A 43 0.70 -1.63 14.09
N PHE A 44 1.48 -1.53 15.16
CA PHE A 44 0.98 -1.61 16.53
C PHE A 44 0.62 -0.20 17.00
N LYS A 45 -0.67 0.06 17.17
CA LYS A 45 -1.20 1.36 17.63
C LYS A 45 -0.71 1.68 19.04
N GLU A 46 -0.88 2.95 19.43
CA GLU A 46 -0.60 3.40 20.80
C GLU A 46 -1.33 2.51 21.83
N GLY A 47 -0.65 2.19 22.94
CA GLY A 47 -1.18 1.28 23.97
C GLY A 47 -1.17 -0.22 23.63
N VAL A 48 -1.00 -0.61 22.36
CA VAL A 48 -0.94 -2.04 21.96
C VAL A 48 0.50 -2.54 21.90
N ASN A 49 0.91 -3.43 22.80
CA ASN A 49 2.27 -3.96 22.83
C ASN A 49 2.50 -5.07 21.80
N ILE A 50 3.74 -5.15 21.30
CA ILE A 50 4.21 -6.35 20.58
C ILE A 50 4.29 -7.47 21.62
N PRO A 51 3.66 -8.64 21.40
CA PRO A 51 3.68 -9.72 22.39
C PRO A 51 5.11 -10.12 22.79
N ASP A 52 5.36 -10.37 24.07
CA ASP A 52 6.70 -10.68 24.60
C ASP A 52 7.27 -12.00 24.06
N SER A 53 6.41 -12.90 23.59
CA SER A 53 6.81 -14.13 22.92
C SER A 53 7.47 -13.90 21.55
N ILE A 54 7.28 -12.73 20.94
CA ILE A 54 7.83 -12.39 19.64
C ILE A 54 9.23 -11.80 19.80
N LYS A 55 10.23 -12.53 19.31
CA LYS A 55 11.59 -12.02 19.15
C LYS A 55 11.58 -10.85 18.18
N ARG A 56 12.26 -9.77 18.56
CA ARG A 56 12.31 -8.53 17.79
C ARG A 56 13.65 -7.84 17.94
N VAL A 57 14.08 -7.19 16.86
CA VAL A 57 15.26 -6.31 16.85
C VAL A 57 14.77 -4.87 16.69
N LYS A 58 15.11 -4.00 17.65
CA LYS A 58 14.81 -2.57 17.54
C LYS A 58 15.77 -1.93 16.54
N ILE A 59 15.23 -1.32 15.50
CA ILE A 59 16.01 -0.67 14.44
C ILE A 59 16.22 0.81 14.76
N GLY A 60 15.17 1.53 15.17
CA GLY A 60 15.29 2.97 15.40
C GLY A 60 14.05 3.62 16.01
N ASP A 61 14.24 4.88 16.40
CA ASP A 61 13.21 5.76 16.96
C ASP A 61 12.99 6.96 16.04
N PHE A 62 11.73 7.21 15.71
CA PHE A 62 11.36 8.22 14.74
C PHE A 62 10.17 9.05 15.20
N LYS A 63 10.03 10.21 14.58
CA LYS A 63 8.99 11.19 14.88
C LYS A 63 8.44 11.76 13.59
N ILE A 64 7.12 11.76 13.44
CA ILE A 64 6.44 12.52 12.39
C ILE A 64 5.91 13.80 13.01
N ARG A 65 6.25 14.93 12.40
CA ARG A 65 5.84 16.28 12.84
C ARG A 65 5.27 17.08 11.68
N ASP A 66 4.40 18.02 12.01
CA ASP A 66 3.87 18.98 11.04
C ASP A 66 4.99 19.93 10.54
N GLY A 67 5.07 20.10 9.22
CA GLY A 67 5.99 21.02 8.55
C GLY A 67 5.47 22.46 8.46
N GLY A 68 4.22 22.71 8.87
CA GLY A 68 3.60 24.04 8.95
C GLY A 68 2.64 24.39 7.81
N MET A 69 2.72 23.71 6.66
CA MET A 69 1.79 23.80 5.53
C MET A 69 1.57 22.45 4.84
N SER A 70 1.35 21.41 5.65
CA SER A 70 1.04 20.08 5.14
C SER A 70 -0.44 20.04 4.72
N VAL A 71 -0.72 19.75 3.44
CA VAL A 71 -2.09 19.75 2.88
C VAL A 71 -2.81 18.41 3.12
N ASP A 72 -2.05 17.31 3.20
CA ASP A 72 -2.56 15.99 3.51
C ASP A 72 -1.77 15.42 4.70
N CYS A 73 -2.43 15.37 5.87
CA CYS A 73 -1.83 14.92 7.12
C CYS A 73 -2.87 14.23 8.03
N GLY A 74 -3.83 13.56 7.39
CA GLY A 74 -4.76 12.65 8.05
C GLY A 74 -4.03 11.47 8.71
N TYR A 75 -4.74 10.75 9.57
CA TYR A 75 -4.12 9.64 10.31
C TYR A 75 -3.51 8.58 9.37
N GLU A 76 -4.24 8.15 8.34
CA GLU A 76 -3.74 7.15 7.39
C GLU A 76 -2.49 7.61 6.62
N THR A 77 -2.46 8.88 6.17
CA THR A 77 -1.27 9.48 5.55
C THR A 77 -0.06 9.41 6.48
N VAL A 78 -0.24 9.70 7.78
CA VAL A 78 0.81 9.60 8.79
C VAL A 78 1.27 8.16 9.00
N ILE A 79 0.35 7.20 8.98
CA ILE A 79 0.69 5.77 9.06
C ILE A 79 1.49 5.33 7.84
N ASN A 80 1.11 5.74 6.63
CA ASN A 80 1.82 5.39 5.40
C ASN A 80 3.24 5.97 5.38
N ILE A 81 3.43 7.21 5.82
CA ILE A 81 4.78 7.81 5.99
C ILE A 81 5.62 7.00 6.98
N ALA A 82 5.01 6.50 8.07
CA ALA A 82 5.71 5.67 9.05
C ALA A 82 6.08 4.29 8.47
N LYS A 83 5.18 3.66 7.71
CA LYS A 83 5.44 2.40 7.00
C LYS A 83 6.59 2.57 5.99
N ASP A 84 6.58 3.64 5.20
CA ASP A 84 7.65 3.91 4.23
C ASP A 84 9.00 4.16 4.90
N LYS A 85 9.03 4.91 6.01
CA LYS A 85 10.25 5.07 6.79
C LYS A 85 10.72 3.75 7.39
N SER A 86 9.81 2.90 7.87
CA SER A 86 10.13 1.56 8.37
C SER A 86 10.81 0.71 7.30
N ARG A 87 10.21 0.64 6.09
CA ARG A 87 10.78 -0.07 4.94
C ARG A 87 12.15 0.47 4.57
N SER A 88 12.31 1.79 4.54
CA SER A 88 13.58 2.42 4.13
C SER A 88 14.76 2.10 5.06
N VAL A 89 14.48 1.70 6.31
CA VAL A 89 15.50 1.27 7.29
C VAL A 89 15.51 -0.25 7.51
N GLY A 90 14.71 -0.98 6.73
CA GLY A 90 14.62 -2.45 6.72
C GLY A 90 13.71 -3.08 7.77
N GLY A 91 12.90 -2.28 8.46
CA GLY A 91 11.94 -2.75 9.46
C GLY A 91 10.60 -3.12 8.87
N ASN A 92 9.96 -4.14 9.45
CA ASN A 92 8.63 -4.64 9.08
C ASN A 92 7.58 -4.42 10.18
N VAL A 93 7.91 -3.65 11.22
CA VAL A 93 6.98 -3.30 12.29
C VAL A 93 7.14 -1.82 12.65
N VAL A 94 6.02 -1.11 12.71
CA VAL A 94 5.90 0.23 13.29
C VAL A 94 5.14 0.10 14.60
N LYS A 95 5.77 0.46 15.72
CA LYS A 95 5.13 0.55 17.03
C LYS A 95 4.95 2.02 17.40
N ILE A 96 3.71 2.48 17.41
CA ILE A 96 3.38 3.84 17.84
C ILE A 96 3.49 3.91 19.36
N THR A 97 4.29 4.85 19.83
CA THR A 97 4.55 5.10 21.26
C THR A 97 3.84 6.33 21.78
N ASN A 98 3.48 7.27 20.90
CA ASN A 98 2.70 8.45 21.24
C ASN A 98 1.93 8.93 20.01
N HIS A 99 0.64 9.23 20.15
CA HIS A 99 -0.17 9.85 19.10
C HIS A 99 -0.75 11.18 19.58
N LYS A 100 -0.33 12.26 18.95
CA LYS A 100 -0.92 13.58 19.15
C LYS A 100 -1.97 13.85 18.06
N LEU A 101 -3.22 13.96 18.47
CA LEU A 101 -4.32 14.39 17.62
C LEU A 101 -4.14 15.85 17.16
N PRO A 102 -4.76 16.23 16.02
CA PRO A 102 -4.85 17.62 15.60
C PRO A 102 -5.40 18.51 16.74
N GLY A 103 -4.80 19.69 16.90
CA GLY A 103 -5.12 20.68 17.93
C GLY A 103 -5.00 22.08 17.33
N PHE A 104 -4.03 22.88 17.78
CA PHE A 104 -3.66 24.14 17.09
C PHE A 104 -2.96 23.92 15.74
N SER A 105 -2.45 22.72 15.49
CA SER A 105 -2.01 22.23 14.16
C SER A 105 -3.10 21.33 13.59
N THR A 106 -3.31 21.37 12.28
CA THR A 106 -4.31 20.55 11.56
C THR A 106 -3.88 19.10 11.35
N CYS A 107 -2.68 18.72 11.76
CA CYS A 107 -2.06 17.44 11.40
C CYS A 107 -1.89 16.49 12.59
N HIS A 108 -2.10 15.19 12.35
CA HIS A 108 -1.71 14.15 13.30
C HIS A 108 -0.18 14.12 13.42
N GLN A 109 0.33 13.88 14.63
CA GLN A 109 1.77 13.72 14.87
C GLN A 109 1.99 12.44 15.68
N ILE A 110 3.02 11.67 15.34
CA ILE A 110 3.32 10.42 16.04
C ILE A 110 4.78 10.31 16.42
N ASP A 111 5.03 9.61 17.52
CA ASP A 111 6.33 9.02 17.84
C ASP A 111 6.19 7.53 17.64
N PHE A 112 7.19 6.93 17.01
CA PHE A 112 7.14 5.52 16.70
C PHE A 112 8.53 4.90 16.72
N GLU A 113 8.53 3.63 17.03
CA GLU A 113 9.70 2.77 17.00
C GLU A 113 9.56 1.83 15.82
N VAL A 114 10.69 1.54 15.17
CA VAL A 114 10.75 0.55 14.09
C VAL A 114 11.43 -0.70 14.60
N TYR A 115 10.82 -1.86 14.32
CA TYR A 115 11.37 -3.16 14.65
C TYR A 115 11.46 -4.07 13.42
N LYS A 116 12.33 -5.07 13.52
CA LYS A 116 12.32 -6.28 12.69
C LYS A 116 11.83 -7.46 13.51
N ILE A 117 10.86 -8.20 12.98
CA ILE A 117 10.47 -9.52 13.47
C ILE A 117 10.56 -10.55 12.34
N ASP A 118 10.68 -11.82 12.70
CA ASP A 118 10.87 -12.91 11.73
C ASP A 118 9.59 -13.22 10.94
N ASP A 119 8.45 -13.23 11.63
CA ASP A 119 7.15 -13.54 11.05
C ASP A 119 6.13 -12.45 11.40
N VAL A 120 5.64 -11.75 10.38
CA VAL A 120 4.61 -10.71 10.49
C VAL A 120 3.21 -11.26 10.24
N THR A 121 3.07 -12.45 9.64
CA THR A 121 1.82 -13.02 9.14
C THR A 121 0.68 -12.98 10.15
N PRO A 122 0.87 -13.30 11.46
CA PRO A 122 -0.21 -13.22 12.44
C PRO A 122 -0.84 -11.82 12.57
N PHE A 123 -0.10 -10.76 12.27
CA PHE A 123 -0.50 -9.37 12.50
C PHE A 123 -0.83 -8.58 11.22
N GLU A 124 -0.57 -9.15 10.04
CA GLU A 124 -0.93 -8.53 8.76
C GLU A 124 -2.45 -8.31 8.68
N LYS A 125 -2.88 -7.15 8.22
CA LYS A 125 -4.32 -6.87 7.97
C LYS A 125 -4.61 -6.83 6.48
N GLU A 126 -3.65 -6.30 5.75
CA GLU A 126 -3.59 -6.18 4.30
C GLU A 126 -2.25 -6.75 3.83
N ILE A 127 -2.24 -7.31 2.62
CA ILE A 127 -1.06 -7.78 1.92
C ILE A 127 -1.08 -7.14 0.54
N LEU A 128 -0.06 -6.33 0.23
CA LEU A 128 0.13 -5.82 -1.13
C LEU A 128 0.76 -6.89 -2.01
N TRP A 129 0.37 -6.94 -3.28
CA TRP A 129 0.93 -7.88 -4.23
C TRP A 129 2.44 -7.66 -4.39
N SER A 130 3.17 -8.78 -4.42
CA SER A 130 4.60 -8.84 -4.70
C SER A 130 4.94 -10.19 -5.30
N ASP A 131 5.87 -10.22 -6.26
CA ASP A 131 6.37 -11.46 -6.87
C ASP A 131 7.04 -12.42 -5.85
N ASN A 132 7.45 -11.88 -4.70
CA ASN A 132 8.10 -12.60 -3.61
C ASN A 132 7.19 -12.90 -2.40
N ARG A 133 5.89 -12.57 -2.45
CA ARG A 133 4.93 -12.81 -1.36
C ARG A 133 3.64 -13.46 -1.87
N ALA A 134 3.70 -14.76 -2.09
CA ALA A 134 2.52 -15.60 -2.32
C ALA A 134 1.65 -15.69 -1.06
N LEU A 135 0.34 -15.81 -1.23
CA LEU A 135 -0.63 -16.05 -0.16
C LEU A 135 -0.52 -17.48 0.38
N ASN A 136 -0.78 -17.65 1.66
CA ASN A 136 -0.90 -18.93 2.35
C ASN A 136 -2.19 -18.98 3.20
N TRP A 137 -2.56 -20.14 3.73
CA TRP A 137 -3.84 -20.28 4.44
C TRP A 137 -3.93 -19.53 5.77
N ASP A 138 -2.82 -19.14 6.39
CA ASP A 138 -2.81 -18.33 7.61
C ASP A 138 -3.09 -16.84 7.32
N ASP A 139 -3.07 -16.43 6.05
CA ASP A 139 -3.48 -15.09 5.61
C ASP A 139 -5.02 -14.92 5.62
N PHE A 140 -5.79 -16.01 5.73
CA PHE A 140 -7.26 -15.98 5.72
C PHE A 140 -7.79 -15.96 7.16
N LYS A 141 -8.11 -14.77 7.67
CA LYS A 141 -8.34 -14.53 9.10
C LYS A 141 -9.80 -14.32 9.49
N ASP A 142 -10.70 -14.15 8.52
CA ASP A 142 -12.13 -14.07 8.82
C ASP A 142 -12.71 -15.47 9.13
N ALA A 143 -13.85 -15.48 9.84
CA ALA A 143 -14.57 -16.70 10.15
C ALA A 143 -15.21 -17.30 8.87
N PRO A 144 -15.10 -18.62 8.64
CA PRO A 144 -15.72 -19.24 7.48
C PRO A 144 -17.23 -19.11 7.46
N LYS A 145 -17.81 -18.87 6.28
CA LYS A 145 -19.27 -18.73 6.08
C LYS A 145 -19.81 -19.93 5.31
N LEU A 146 -21.07 -20.30 5.57
CA LEU A 146 -21.68 -21.50 4.98
C LEU A 146 -22.01 -21.37 3.48
N SER A 147 -21.96 -20.16 2.91
CA SER A 147 -22.42 -19.91 1.55
C SER A 147 -21.43 -20.35 0.47
N TYR A 148 -20.12 -20.42 0.77
CA TYR A 148 -19.07 -20.71 -0.21
C TYR A 148 -17.92 -21.53 0.41
N PRO A 149 -17.10 -22.23 -0.38
CA PRO A 149 -15.88 -22.89 0.10
C PRO A 149 -14.86 -21.96 0.76
N PHE A 150 -14.70 -20.77 0.18
CA PHE A 150 -13.80 -19.71 0.64
C PHE A 150 -14.24 -18.38 0.03
N TYR A 151 -13.66 -17.29 0.52
CA TYR A 151 -13.81 -15.95 -0.03
C TYR A 151 -12.49 -15.21 0.07
N THR A 152 -12.12 -14.53 -1.02
CA THR A 152 -10.90 -13.72 -1.14
C THR A 152 -11.30 -12.25 -1.32
N CYS A 153 -10.99 -11.42 -0.35
CA CYS A 153 -11.11 -9.98 -0.48
C CYS A 153 -9.89 -9.42 -1.22
N LEU A 154 -10.01 -9.32 -2.53
CA LEU A 154 -8.99 -8.77 -3.42
C LEU A 154 -9.50 -7.48 -4.04
N TYR A 155 -8.66 -6.44 -4.01
CA TYR A 155 -8.98 -5.12 -4.50
C TYR A 155 -7.91 -4.62 -5.46
N ILE A 156 -8.38 -3.95 -6.52
CA ILE A 156 -7.58 -2.96 -7.26
C ILE A 156 -7.88 -1.63 -6.57
N ASP A 157 -6.99 -1.18 -5.70
CA ASP A 157 -7.11 0.12 -5.06
C ASP A 157 -6.45 1.19 -5.93
N ALA A 158 -7.14 2.31 -6.11
CA ALA A 158 -6.68 3.39 -6.97
C ALA A 158 -7.00 4.73 -6.31
N TYR A 159 -5.96 5.49 -5.97
CA TYR A 159 -6.11 6.78 -5.31
C TYR A 159 -5.10 7.80 -5.83
N PHE A 160 -5.41 9.07 -5.58
CA PHE A 160 -4.52 10.18 -5.89
C PHE A 160 -3.73 10.58 -4.65
N ASP A 161 -2.40 10.51 -4.73
CA ASP A 161 -1.50 10.91 -3.65
C ASP A 161 -1.30 12.43 -3.66
N PHE A 162 -1.88 13.09 -2.64
CA PHE A 162 -1.86 14.55 -2.47
C PHE A 162 -0.61 15.09 -1.76
N THR A 163 0.35 14.23 -1.39
CA THR A 163 1.53 14.63 -0.59
C THR A 163 2.39 15.73 -1.24
N LYS A 164 2.24 15.99 -2.55
CA LYS A 164 2.94 17.03 -3.31
C LYS A 164 2.02 18.07 -3.98
N PHE A 165 0.81 18.26 -3.46
CA PHE A 165 -0.22 19.16 -4.00
C PHE A 165 0.28 20.59 -4.29
N LEU A 166 1.08 21.19 -3.39
CA LEU A 166 1.61 22.56 -3.57
C LEU A 166 2.64 22.71 -4.70
N SER A 167 3.12 21.59 -5.27
CA SER A 167 3.97 21.59 -6.46
C SER A 167 3.20 21.32 -7.76
N ASN A 168 1.86 21.19 -7.70
CA ASN A 168 1.00 20.78 -8.83
C ASN A 168 1.40 19.44 -9.48
N LYS A 169 2.14 18.61 -8.75
CA LYS A 169 2.61 17.28 -9.18
C LYS A 169 2.14 16.26 -8.16
N GLY A 170 0.94 15.72 -8.34
CA GLY A 170 0.53 14.51 -7.62
C GLY A 170 1.06 13.26 -8.31
N ARG A 171 0.74 12.09 -7.76
CA ARG A 171 0.86 10.82 -8.49
C ARG A 171 -0.41 10.01 -8.26
N PHE A 172 -0.89 9.34 -9.28
CA PHE A 172 -1.84 8.25 -9.06
C PHE A 172 -1.07 7.06 -8.50
N VAL A 173 -1.69 6.37 -7.56
CA VAL A 173 -1.22 5.10 -7.04
C VAL A 173 -2.29 4.08 -7.36
N VAL A 174 -1.86 2.95 -7.92
CA VAL A 174 -2.73 1.79 -8.14
C VAL A 174 -2.03 0.61 -7.50
N GLU A 175 -2.68 -0.02 -6.55
CA GLU A 175 -2.14 -1.12 -5.75
C GLU A 175 -3.09 -2.32 -5.81
N THR A 176 -2.51 -3.51 -5.74
CA THR A 176 -3.26 -4.76 -5.63
C THR A 176 -3.19 -5.21 -4.18
N GLU A 177 -4.34 -5.27 -3.52
CA GLU A 177 -4.42 -5.53 -2.08
C GLU A 177 -5.25 -6.79 -1.81
N PHE A 178 -4.72 -7.66 -0.94
CA PHE A 178 -5.46 -8.73 -0.29
C PHE A 178 -5.78 -8.37 1.16
N ASN A 179 -7.06 -8.29 1.50
CA ASN A 179 -7.50 -8.02 2.88
C ASN A 179 -7.69 -9.33 3.65
N THR A 180 -6.81 -9.56 4.62
CA THR A 180 -6.79 -10.78 5.44
C THR A 180 -8.00 -10.89 6.36
N GLU A 181 -8.55 -9.76 6.83
CA GLU A 181 -9.58 -9.68 7.87
C GLU A 181 -11.00 -9.91 7.33
N CYS A 182 -11.21 -9.91 6.01
CA CYS A 182 -12.47 -10.34 5.40
C CYS A 182 -12.34 -11.57 4.48
N SER A 183 -11.12 -12.09 4.31
CA SER A 183 -10.86 -13.33 3.58
C SER A 183 -10.96 -14.54 4.51
N TRP A 184 -11.63 -15.59 4.07
CA TRP A 184 -11.84 -16.81 4.86
C TRP A 184 -11.84 -18.06 3.99
N VAL A 185 -11.57 -19.21 4.59
CA VAL A 185 -11.57 -20.52 3.92
C VAL A 185 -12.15 -21.56 4.86
N GLN A 186 -13.04 -22.42 4.36
CA GLN A 186 -13.52 -23.56 5.14
C GLN A 186 -12.38 -24.57 5.37
N PRO A 187 -12.31 -25.23 6.55
CA PRO A 187 -11.24 -26.17 6.87
C PRO A 187 -10.99 -27.23 5.79
N ASP A 188 -12.06 -27.84 5.26
CA ASP A 188 -11.97 -28.90 4.24
C ASP A 188 -11.47 -28.40 2.87
N TYR A 189 -11.46 -27.08 2.66
CA TYR A 189 -11.01 -26.45 1.43
C TYR A 189 -9.61 -25.83 1.53
N ARG A 190 -8.93 -25.97 2.69
CA ARG A 190 -7.52 -25.64 2.87
C ARG A 190 -6.60 -26.65 2.17
N THR A 191 -6.68 -26.69 0.85
CA THR A 191 -5.93 -27.62 -0.02
C THR A 191 -4.86 -26.86 -0.82
N ASN A 192 -3.84 -27.56 -1.32
CA ASN A 192 -2.83 -26.94 -2.20
C ASN A 192 -3.46 -26.38 -3.49
N LYS A 193 -4.45 -27.10 -4.06
CA LYS A 193 -5.15 -26.67 -5.28
C LYS A 193 -6.00 -25.42 -5.06
N GLY A 194 -6.69 -25.34 -3.92
CA GLY A 194 -7.39 -24.13 -3.51
C GLY A 194 -6.41 -22.97 -3.32
N LEU A 195 -5.23 -23.25 -2.78
CA LEU A 195 -4.21 -22.21 -2.56
C LEU A 195 -3.60 -21.72 -3.88
N ASP A 196 -3.38 -22.62 -4.85
CA ASP A 196 -2.98 -22.27 -6.21
C ASP A 196 -4.03 -21.37 -6.87
N LEU A 197 -5.32 -21.72 -6.78
CA LEU A 197 -6.40 -20.90 -7.35
C LEU A 197 -6.42 -19.47 -6.80
N VAL A 198 -6.31 -19.30 -5.48
CA VAL A 198 -6.34 -17.95 -4.88
C VAL A 198 -5.08 -17.15 -5.18
N ASN A 199 -3.91 -17.79 -5.31
CA ASN A 199 -2.69 -17.10 -5.75
C ASN A 199 -2.78 -16.67 -7.22
N ILE A 200 -3.32 -17.53 -8.10
CA ILE A 200 -3.60 -17.17 -9.50
C ILE A 200 -4.58 -15.99 -9.56
N HIS A 201 -5.59 -15.95 -8.69
CA HIS A 201 -6.50 -14.80 -8.59
C HIS A 201 -5.76 -13.53 -8.16
N PHE A 202 -4.89 -13.60 -7.15
CA PHE A 202 -4.11 -12.44 -6.70
C PHE A 202 -3.20 -11.88 -7.82
N ASP A 203 -2.51 -12.76 -8.54
CA ASP A 203 -1.68 -12.41 -9.70
C ASP A 203 -2.51 -11.84 -10.85
N LEU A 204 -3.70 -12.39 -11.09
CA LEU A 204 -4.66 -11.86 -12.06
C LEU A 204 -5.10 -10.44 -11.68
N THR A 205 -5.37 -10.17 -10.41
CA THR A 205 -5.69 -8.83 -9.93
C THR A 205 -4.55 -7.85 -10.22
N GLU A 206 -3.29 -8.24 -10.00
CA GLU A 206 -2.14 -7.40 -10.33
C GLU A 206 -2.03 -7.10 -11.83
N ILE A 207 -2.25 -8.09 -12.71
CA ILE A 207 -2.28 -7.84 -14.16
C ILE A 207 -3.28 -6.74 -14.51
N TYR A 208 -4.45 -6.72 -13.87
CA TYR A 208 -5.46 -5.70 -14.12
C TYR A 208 -5.13 -4.35 -13.46
N SER A 209 -4.44 -4.35 -12.32
CA SER A 209 -3.83 -3.13 -11.76
C SER A 209 -2.79 -2.52 -12.70
N ILE A 210 -1.94 -3.33 -13.33
CA ILE A 210 -0.97 -2.87 -14.34
C ILE A 210 -1.71 -2.25 -15.54
N LYS A 211 -2.73 -2.92 -16.08
CA LYS A 211 -3.55 -2.38 -17.18
C LYS A 211 -4.21 -1.04 -16.81
N LEU A 212 -4.62 -0.87 -15.55
CA LEU A 212 -5.15 0.40 -15.07
C LEU A 212 -4.07 1.50 -15.03
N ARG A 213 -2.86 1.18 -14.54
CA ARG A 213 -1.71 2.10 -14.56
C ARG A 213 -1.37 2.54 -15.98
N GLU A 214 -1.38 1.62 -16.94
CA GLU A 214 -1.19 1.89 -18.37
C GLU A 214 -2.29 2.81 -18.90
N SER A 215 -3.56 2.51 -18.61
CA SER A 215 -4.67 3.36 -19.04
C SER A 215 -4.60 4.78 -18.49
N PHE A 216 -4.17 4.96 -17.23
CA PHE A 216 -3.95 6.28 -16.65
C PHE A 216 -2.79 7.02 -17.34
N LYS A 217 -1.70 6.32 -17.68
CA LYS A 217 -0.58 6.88 -18.44
C LYS A 217 -1.01 7.34 -19.83
N GLU A 218 -1.77 6.53 -20.57
CA GLU A 218 -2.27 6.85 -21.91
C GLU A 218 -3.24 8.04 -21.90
N LYS A 219 -4.14 8.08 -20.91
CA LYS A 219 -5.12 9.17 -20.72
C LYS A 219 -4.51 10.42 -20.06
N GLN A 220 -3.19 10.42 -19.80
CA GLN A 220 -2.44 11.49 -19.15
C GLN A 220 -3.10 11.92 -17.83
N VAL A 221 -3.46 10.95 -17.00
CA VAL A 221 -3.99 11.18 -15.66
C VAL A 221 -2.83 11.54 -14.72
N ASP A 222 -2.20 12.69 -14.94
CA ASP A 222 -1.01 13.16 -14.21
C ASP A 222 -1.30 14.33 -13.26
N ASP A 223 -2.51 14.87 -13.29
CA ASP A 223 -3.00 15.89 -12.38
C ASP A 223 -4.39 15.55 -11.81
N TYR A 224 -4.81 16.32 -10.80
CA TYR A 224 -6.08 16.12 -10.12
C TYR A 224 -7.29 16.36 -11.04
N ASN A 225 -7.21 17.27 -12.01
CA ASN A 225 -8.31 17.55 -12.92
C ASN A 225 -8.54 16.37 -13.87
N ASN A 226 -7.44 15.82 -14.43
CA ASN A 226 -7.48 14.63 -15.26
C ASN A 226 -7.92 13.40 -14.45
N TRP A 227 -7.52 13.31 -13.19
CA TRP A 227 -8.02 12.27 -12.27
C TRP A 227 -9.54 12.30 -12.14
N VAL A 228 -10.10 13.45 -11.74
CA VAL A 228 -11.56 13.63 -11.58
C VAL A 228 -12.30 13.34 -12.88
N LYS A 229 -11.69 13.65 -14.03
CA LYS A 229 -12.31 13.47 -15.34
C LYS A 229 -12.27 12.03 -15.86
N TYR A 230 -11.16 11.31 -15.69
CA TYR A 230 -10.90 10.07 -16.42
C TYR A 230 -10.79 8.83 -15.54
N ALA A 231 -10.46 8.98 -14.25
CA ALA A 231 -10.14 7.84 -13.41
C ALA A 231 -11.32 6.87 -13.24
N SER A 232 -12.53 7.40 -13.02
CA SER A 232 -13.73 6.57 -12.83
C SER A 232 -14.07 5.72 -14.05
N ASP A 233 -13.94 6.27 -15.26
CA ASP A 233 -14.31 5.55 -16.48
C ASP A 233 -13.26 4.50 -16.83
N ALA A 234 -11.97 4.82 -16.69
CA ALA A 234 -10.90 3.85 -16.84
C ALA A 234 -11.02 2.72 -15.81
N TYR A 235 -11.34 3.03 -14.56
CA TYR A 235 -11.56 2.01 -13.52
C TYR A 235 -12.73 1.08 -13.88
N LYS A 236 -13.88 1.63 -14.30
CA LYS A 236 -15.04 0.83 -14.71
C LYS A 236 -14.74 -0.09 -15.89
N GLU A 237 -13.99 0.41 -16.87
CA GLU A 237 -13.60 -0.36 -18.06
C GLU A 237 -12.72 -1.55 -17.68
N ILE A 238 -11.66 -1.30 -16.90
CA ILE A 238 -10.75 -2.33 -16.40
C ILE A 238 -11.49 -3.34 -15.51
N ASN A 239 -12.31 -2.85 -14.57
CA ASN A 239 -13.01 -3.71 -13.62
C ASN A 239 -13.99 -4.67 -14.31
N LYS A 240 -14.67 -4.21 -15.38
CA LYS A 240 -15.56 -5.09 -16.17
C LYS A 240 -14.80 -6.26 -16.81
N ALA A 241 -13.62 -5.99 -17.38
CA ALA A 241 -12.79 -7.02 -17.98
C ALA A 241 -12.20 -7.95 -16.91
N TYR A 242 -11.77 -7.38 -15.78
CA TYR A 242 -11.29 -8.13 -14.61
C TYR A 242 -12.33 -9.11 -14.08
N GLU A 243 -13.56 -8.66 -13.81
CA GLU A 243 -14.66 -9.51 -13.32
C GLU A 243 -14.95 -10.69 -14.27
N THR A 244 -14.85 -10.45 -15.58
CA THR A 244 -15.01 -11.49 -16.59
C THR A 244 -13.90 -12.54 -16.50
N GLU A 245 -12.65 -12.12 -16.34
CA GLU A 245 -11.52 -13.06 -16.22
C GLU A 245 -11.51 -13.80 -14.88
N VAL A 246 -11.92 -13.16 -13.79
CA VAL A 246 -12.13 -13.85 -12.49
C VAL A 246 -13.21 -14.91 -12.65
N TYR A 247 -14.35 -14.58 -13.27
CA TYR A 247 -15.39 -15.57 -13.55
C TYR A 247 -14.85 -16.74 -14.40
N ASN A 248 -14.08 -16.45 -15.46
CA ASN A 248 -13.47 -17.46 -16.31
C ASN A 248 -12.50 -18.35 -15.53
N LEU A 249 -11.61 -17.77 -14.72
CA LEU A 249 -10.67 -18.49 -13.87
C LEU A 249 -11.40 -19.49 -12.97
N TYR A 250 -12.39 -19.03 -12.21
CA TYR A 250 -13.09 -19.89 -11.26
C TYR A 250 -13.94 -20.96 -11.95
N THR A 251 -14.60 -20.63 -13.07
CA THR A 251 -15.47 -21.59 -13.76
C THR A 251 -14.68 -22.63 -14.57
N GLN A 252 -13.65 -22.23 -15.32
CA GLN A 252 -12.83 -23.15 -16.13
C GLN A 252 -12.02 -24.10 -15.25
N THR A 253 -11.50 -23.62 -14.12
CA THR A 253 -10.78 -24.46 -13.16
C THR A 253 -11.71 -25.32 -12.29
N ALA A 254 -13.03 -25.24 -12.48
CA ALA A 254 -14.03 -25.87 -11.63
C ALA A 254 -13.78 -25.57 -10.13
N PHE A 255 -13.56 -24.29 -9.82
CA PHE A 255 -13.19 -23.79 -8.49
C PHE A 255 -11.93 -24.47 -7.93
N GLY A 256 -10.94 -24.69 -8.80
CA GLY A 256 -9.64 -25.28 -8.45
C GLY A 256 -9.58 -26.81 -8.52
N ASN A 257 -10.67 -27.49 -8.89
CA ASN A 257 -10.70 -28.95 -8.98
C ASN A 257 -10.15 -29.48 -10.31
N ASN A 258 -10.14 -28.67 -11.37
CA ASN A 258 -9.56 -29.01 -12.66
C ASN A 258 -8.08 -28.58 -12.72
N GLU A 259 -7.20 -29.53 -12.48
CA GLU A 259 -5.75 -29.31 -12.37
C GLU A 259 -5.09 -28.90 -13.69
N ALA A 260 -5.56 -29.46 -14.82
CA ALA A 260 -5.04 -29.09 -16.13
C ALA A 260 -5.31 -27.60 -16.44
N GLU A 261 -6.51 -27.12 -16.13
CA GLU A 261 -6.88 -25.71 -16.29
C GLU A 261 -6.15 -24.81 -15.30
N LEU A 262 -5.95 -25.23 -14.04
CA LEU A 262 -5.12 -24.47 -13.10
C LEU A 262 -3.69 -24.26 -13.61
N ILE A 263 -3.07 -25.31 -14.18
CA ILE A 263 -1.74 -25.22 -14.78
C ILE A 263 -1.75 -24.28 -15.99
N ALA A 264 -2.76 -24.38 -16.85
CA ALA A 264 -2.91 -23.50 -18.02
C ALA A 264 -3.05 -22.03 -17.60
N TRP A 265 -3.88 -21.75 -16.60
CA TRP A 265 -4.03 -20.40 -16.03
C TRP A 265 -2.73 -19.90 -15.40
N LYS A 266 -2.05 -20.71 -14.59
CA LYS A 266 -0.76 -20.34 -13.99
C LYS A 266 0.28 -19.99 -15.05
N PHE A 267 0.34 -20.75 -16.16
CA PHE A 267 1.22 -20.44 -17.27
C PHE A 267 0.84 -19.12 -17.96
N LYS A 268 -0.46 -18.93 -18.30
CA LYS A 268 -0.97 -17.70 -18.92
C LYS A 268 -0.62 -16.46 -18.08
N ILE A 269 -0.91 -16.50 -16.79
CA ILE A 269 -0.70 -15.39 -15.86
C ILE A 269 0.79 -15.06 -15.71
N ASN A 270 1.64 -16.08 -15.57
CA ASN A 270 3.10 -15.87 -15.52
C ASN A 270 3.64 -15.20 -16.80
N GLU A 271 3.12 -15.57 -17.97
CA GLU A 271 3.53 -14.93 -19.24
C GLU A 271 3.01 -13.49 -19.36
N GLU A 272 1.80 -13.20 -18.87
CA GLU A 272 1.26 -11.84 -18.83
C GLU A 272 2.06 -10.94 -17.86
N LEU A 273 2.36 -11.42 -16.64
CA LEU A 273 3.17 -10.69 -15.67
C LEU A 273 4.57 -10.39 -16.22
N LYS A 274 5.24 -11.36 -16.83
CA LYS A 274 6.56 -11.12 -17.47
C LYS A 274 6.50 -10.06 -18.57
N LYS A 275 5.44 -10.03 -19.37
CA LYS A 275 5.29 -9.01 -20.42
C LYS A 275 5.12 -7.62 -19.80
N ALA A 276 4.36 -7.53 -18.72
CA ALA A 276 4.12 -6.29 -18.01
C ALA A 276 5.36 -5.77 -17.26
N SER A 277 6.20 -6.64 -16.70
CA SER A 277 7.45 -6.23 -16.02
C SER A 277 8.56 -5.74 -16.96
N ASN A 278 8.43 -5.97 -18.28
CA ASN A 278 9.42 -5.59 -19.29
C ASN A 278 9.07 -4.29 -20.05
N GLN A 279 8.02 -3.57 -19.63
CA GLN A 279 7.56 -2.30 -20.23
C GLN A 279 7.76 -1.11 -19.28
#